data_AF-A0A816PNX4-F1
#
_entry.id   AF-A0A816PNX4-F1
#
_cell.length_a   1.000
_cell.length_b   1.000
_cell.length_c   1.000
_cell.angle_alpha   90.00
_cell.angle_beta   90.00
_cell.angle_gamma   90.00
#
_symmetry.space_group_name_H-M   'P 1'
#
loop_
_entity.id
_entity.type
_entity.pdbx_description
1 polymer ?
#
loop_
_entity_poly.entity_id
_entity_poly.type
_entity_poly.pdbx_seq_one_letter_code
_entity_poly.pdbx_strand_id
1 'polypeptide(L)'
;MYSVTIKTQAVLPAKTNLRGKILLSIYGEQGSLNDAILGSGRLMHGLFHAGGEDTIELKSSKRLGEIHSIELRLDVAEWQSWLCDMIEIVDSTANWDFLSRTMITKTYKFPINRWLGAHAMDKRNSIRTLINQEPGYAKMPSYIIHILTGTKNISNDSDIPTNVYLQLFCSISNNVYGPILLDKSSNNTQAFRKGQIDEFYINDLSYCGEINKIRLWHDGGKVTSWHCEWIKITNVEKNELYEFSVEKILDEDLEEGSSNLILYSEKKDEISESELATPRSIIS
;
A
#
# COMPACT_ATOMS: atom_id res chain seq x y z
N MET A 1 6.17 28.38 -6.33
CA MET A 1 7.31 27.45 -6.19
C MET A 1 6.77 26.27 -5.41
N TYR A 2 7.28 25.07 -5.65
CA TYR A 2 6.82 23.87 -4.96
C TYR A 2 8.03 23.26 -4.25
N SER A 3 7.96 23.16 -2.93
CA SER A 3 8.99 22.45 -2.16
C SER A 3 8.55 21.00 -2.01
N VAL A 4 9.37 20.07 -2.48
CA VAL A 4 9.05 18.63 -2.47
C VAL A 4 10.00 17.92 -1.54
N THR A 5 9.47 17.37 -0.46
CA THR A 5 10.21 16.57 0.52
C THR A 5 9.91 15.09 0.29
N ILE A 6 10.96 14.29 0.17
CA ILE A 6 10.88 12.85 -0.06
C ILE A 6 11.43 12.13 1.16
N LYS A 7 10.66 11.18 1.68
CA LYS A 7 11.03 10.30 2.79
C LYS A 7 11.23 8.88 2.28
N THR A 8 12.24 8.21 2.82
CA THR A 8 12.59 6.83 2.49
C THR A 8 12.62 5.98 3.75
N GLN A 9 12.31 4.69 3.62
CA GLN A 9 12.34 3.78 4.77
C GLN A 9 13.75 3.22 5.04
N ALA A 10 14.03 2.91 6.30
CA ALA A 10 15.30 2.33 6.75
C ALA A 10 15.29 0.78 6.68
N VAL A 11 14.97 0.21 5.51
CA VAL A 11 14.87 -1.25 5.32
C VAL A 11 16.01 -1.74 4.42
N LEU A 12 16.77 -2.76 4.82
CA LEU A 12 17.79 -3.37 3.95
C LEU A 12 17.10 -4.29 2.91
N PRO A 13 17.52 -4.29 1.63
CA PRO A 13 18.73 -3.71 1.07
C PRO A 13 18.51 -2.35 0.38
N ALA A 14 17.86 -1.37 1.03
CA ALA A 14 17.66 -0.02 0.47
C ALA A 14 18.96 0.82 0.36
N LYS A 15 20.10 0.22 0.05
CA LYS A 15 21.33 0.96 -0.30
C LYS A 15 21.11 1.67 -1.64
N THR A 16 20.72 2.93 -1.59
CA THR A 16 20.43 3.79 -2.73
C THR A 16 21.69 4.49 -3.21
N ASN A 17 22.45 3.81 -4.08
CA ASN A 17 23.42 4.44 -4.97
C ASN A 17 22.79 4.55 -6.36
N LEU A 18 21.66 5.27 -6.45
CA LEU A 18 20.92 5.38 -7.70
C LEU A 18 21.77 6.10 -8.75
N ARG A 19 22.10 5.40 -9.83
CA ARG A 19 22.78 5.89 -11.03
C ARG A 19 21.74 6.04 -12.14
N GLY A 20 20.90 7.06 -12.03
CA GLY A 20 19.84 7.40 -12.99
C GLY A 20 19.08 8.65 -12.55
N LYS A 21 17.81 8.76 -12.92
CA LYS A 21 16.94 9.89 -12.56
C LYS A 21 15.72 9.43 -11.77
N ILE A 22 15.33 10.25 -10.80
CA ILE A 22 13.99 10.18 -10.19
C ILE A 22 13.18 11.33 -10.78
N LEU A 23 12.04 11.01 -11.36
CA LEU A 23 11.13 11.93 -12.02
C LEU A 23 9.82 12.00 -11.23
N LEU A 24 9.31 13.22 -11.04
CA LEU A 24 8.03 13.48 -10.40
C LEU A 24 7.13 14.27 -11.36
N SER A 25 5.93 13.75 -11.59
CA SER A 25 4.84 14.50 -12.17
C SER A 25 3.83 14.87 -11.09
N ILE A 26 3.36 16.12 -11.08
CA ILE A 26 2.38 16.67 -10.15
C ILE A 26 1.18 17.13 -10.97
N TYR A 27 -0.02 16.70 -10.60
CA TYR A 27 -1.26 17.05 -11.26
C TYR A 27 -2.19 17.80 -10.30
N GLY A 28 -2.61 18.99 -10.72
CA GLY A 28 -3.65 19.75 -10.06
C GLY A 28 -4.73 20.20 -11.04
N GLU A 29 -5.80 20.80 -10.50
CA GLU A 29 -6.99 21.20 -11.26
C GLU A 29 -6.71 22.18 -12.40
N GLN A 30 -5.68 23.02 -12.27
CA GLN A 30 -5.37 24.11 -13.20
C GLN A 30 -4.15 23.80 -14.09
N GLY A 31 -3.49 22.66 -13.87
CA GLY A 31 -2.37 22.25 -14.70
C GLY A 31 -1.56 21.10 -14.10
N SER A 32 -0.55 20.69 -14.85
CA SER A 32 0.42 19.70 -14.40
C SER A 32 1.85 20.16 -14.58
N LEU A 33 2.71 19.70 -13.68
CA LEU A 33 4.15 19.69 -13.83
C LEU A 33 4.53 18.25 -14.19
N ASN A 34 5.13 18.01 -15.34
CA ASN A 34 5.44 16.66 -15.80
C ASN A 34 6.94 16.40 -15.76
N ASP A 35 7.32 15.21 -15.32
CA ASP A 35 8.69 14.66 -15.32
C ASP A 35 9.75 15.62 -14.75
N ALA A 36 9.42 16.29 -13.64
CA ALA A 36 10.37 17.11 -12.90
C ALA A 36 11.46 16.23 -12.29
N ILE A 37 12.72 16.57 -12.54
CA ILE A 37 13.87 15.80 -12.06
C ILE A 37 14.10 16.11 -10.59
N LEU A 38 13.87 15.11 -9.72
CA LEU A 38 14.17 15.19 -8.29
C LEU A 38 15.64 14.88 -8.00
N GLY A 39 16.26 14.00 -8.79
CA GLY A 39 17.69 13.71 -8.70
C GLY A 39 18.19 13.10 -10.01
N SER A 40 19.46 13.34 -10.35
CA SER A 40 20.09 12.80 -11.57
C SER A 40 21.59 12.57 -11.40
N GLY A 41 22.05 11.33 -11.64
CA GLY A 41 23.48 11.01 -11.82
C GLY A 41 24.39 11.47 -10.66
N ARG A 42 25.45 12.24 -10.97
CA ARG A 42 26.44 12.73 -9.98
C ARG A 42 25.86 13.70 -8.93
N LEU A 43 24.65 14.24 -9.14
CA LEU A 43 23.97 15.14 -8.20
C LEU A 43 23.19 14.40 -7.11
N MET A 44 23.09 13.07 -7.19
CA MET A 44 22.44 12.24 -6.16
C MET A 44 23.40 11.82 -5.04
N HIS A 45 24.65 12.33 -5.01
CA HIS A 45 25.59 12.02 -3.94
C HIS A 45 25.04 12.50 -2.59
N GLY A 46 24.55 11.56 -1.79
CA GLY A 46 24.02 11.80 -0.45
C GLY A 46 22.51 11.97 -0.34
N LEU A 47 21.78 12.01 -1.47
CA LEU A 47 20.31 12.11 -1.47
C LEU A 47 19.65 10.72 -1.56
N PHE A 48 18.47 10.60 -0.96
CA PHE A 48 17.58 9.46 -0.93
C PHE A 48 18.18 8.21 -0.28
N HIS A 49 19.10 8.39 0.67
CA HIS A 49 19.68 7.30 1.45
C HIS A 49 18.58 6.56 2.24
N ALA A 50 18.72 5.26 2.51
CA ALA A 50 17.77 4.54 3.37
C ALA A 50 17.52 5.28 4.68
N GLY A 51 16.25 5.46 5.05
CA GLY A 51 15.85 6.20 6.24
C GLY A 51 16.07 7.72 6.15
N GLY A 52 16.38 8.24 4.96
CA GLY A 52 16.66 9.64 4.71
C GLY A 52 15.44 10.46 4.32
N GLU A 53 15.60 11.76 4.48
CA GLU A 53 14.65 12.80 4.11
C GLU A 53 15.37 13.89 3.32
N ASP A 54 14.88 14.18 2.12
CA ASP A 54 15.50 15.13 1.20
C ASP A 54 14.46 16.09 0.63
N THR A 55 14.76 17.39 0.63
CA THR A 55 13.87 18.44 0.14
C THR A 55 14.44 19.11 -1.11
N ILE A 56 13.60 19.24 -2.15
CA ILE A 56 13.96 19.78 -3.46
C ILE A 56 12.96 20.86 -3.88
N GLU A 57 13.48 21.99 -4.34
CA GLU A 57 12.67 23.09 -4.85
C GLU A 57 12.39 22.93 -6.34
N LEU A 58 11.11 22.86 -6.70
CA LEU A 58 10.63 22.77 -8.07
C LEU A 58 9.97 24.09 -8.51
N LYS A 59 10.33 24.52 -9.71
CA LYS A 59 9.72 25.69 -10.37
C LYS A 59 8.75 25.21 -11.45
N SER A 60 7.49 25.57 -11.30
CA SER A 60 6.48 25.41 -12.36
C SER A 60 6.29 26.72 -13.11
N SER A 61 6.13 26.65 -14.43
CA SER A 61 5.78 27.80 -15.28
C SER A 61 4.30 28.17 -15.22
N LYS A 62 3.47 27.30 -14.64
CA LYS A 62 2.01 27.48 -14.49
C LYS A 62 1.57 27.20 -13.06
N ARG A 63 0.48 27.83 -12.63
CA ARG A 63 -0.19 27.48 -11.38
C ARG A 63 -0.86 26.11 -11.53
N LEU A 64 -0.58 25.19 -10.63
CA LEU A 64 -1.17 23.84 -10.68
C LEU A 64 -2.60 23.81 -10.11
N GLY A 65 -2.97 24.80 -9.30
CA GLY A 65 -4.26 24.80 -8.59
C GLY A 65 -4.24 23.79 -7.44
N GLU A 66 -5.41 23.27 -7.07
CA GLU A 66 -5.50 22.24 -6.04
C GLU A 66 -4.85 20.95 -6.55
N ILE A 67 -3.77 20.51 -5.88
CA ILE A 67 -3.06 19.29 -6.24
C ILE A 67 -3.86 18.08 -5.76
N HIS A 68 -4.11 17.13 -6.67
CA HIS A 68 -4.89 15.93 -6.37
C HIS A 68 -4.13 14.62 -6.59
N SER A 69 -3.06 14.61 -7.41
CA SER A 69 -2.30 13.38 -7.68
C SER A 69 -0.85 13.64 -8.08
N ILE A 70 -0.01 12.63 -7.90
CA ILE A 70 1.38 12.62 -8.35
C ILE A 70 1.71 11.31 -9.06
N GLU A 71 2.72 11.32 -9.92
CA GLU A 71 3.36 10.12 -10.48
C GLU A 71 4.87 10.18 -10.21
N LEU A 72 5.40 9.14 -9.60
CA LEU A 72 6.84 8.93 -9.45
C LEU A 72 7.31 7.95 -10.51
N ARG A 73 8.45 8.26 -11.13
CA ARG A 73 9.10 7.39 -12.11
C ARG A 73 10.60 7.32 -11.86
N LEU A 74 11.13 6.11 -11.95
CA LEU A 74 12.52 5.76 -11.80
C LEU A 74 13.11 5.46 -13.18
N ASP A 75 14.01 6.32 -13.65
CA ASP A 75 14.74 6.13 -14.91
C ASP A 75 16.18 5.74 -14.58
N VAL A 76 16.36 4.46 -14.23
CA VAL A 76 17.61 3.87 -13.74
C VAL A 76 17.90 2.55 -14.46
N ALA A 77 19.11 2.03 -14.31
CA ALA A 77 19.44 0.69 -14.81
C ALA A 77 18.61 -0.39 -14.10
N GLU A 78 18.33 -1.49 -14.82
CA GLU A 78 17.36 -2.52 -14.42
C GLU A 78 17.61 -3.20 -13.06
N TRP A 79 18.85 -3.18 -12.56
CA TRP A 79 19.25 -3.80 -11.29
C TRP A 79 19.11 -2.87 -10.07
N GLN A 80 18.63 -1.64 -10.27
CA GLN A 80 18.50 -0.64 -9.22
C GLN A 80 17.06 -0.53 -8.72
N SER A 81 16.91 -0.19 -7.45
CA SER A 81 15.60 -0.07 -6.81
C SER A 81 15.57 1.00 -5.76
N TRP A 82 14.37 1.48 -5.46
CA TRP A 82 14.15 2.52 -4.48
C TRP A 82 12.86 2.30 -3.70
N LEU A 83 12.94 2.36 -2.37
CA LEU A 83 11.79 2.30 -1.47
C LEU A 83 11.41 3.70 -1.03
N CYS A 84 10.33 4.24 -1.59
CA CYS A 84 9.80 5.54 -1.20
C CYS A 84 8.70 5.33 -0.14
N ASP A 85 8.83 6.06 0.97
CA ASP A 85 7.88 6.04 2.08
C ASP A 85 6.75 7.03 1.83
N MET A 86 7.11 8.30 1.64
CA MET A 86 6.18 9.41 1.52
C MET A 86 6.79 10.54 0.67
N ILE A 87 5.93 11.26 -0.03
CA ILE A 87 6.24 12.57 -0.59
C ILE A 87 5.35 13.62 0.03
N GLU A 88 5.95 14.73 0.46
CA GLU A 88 5.27 15.93 0.93
C GLU A 88 5.55 17.08 -0.04
N ILE A 89 4.51 17.77 -0.48
CA ILE A 89 4.60 18.91 -1.39
C ILE A 89 4.04 20.13 -0.69
N VAL A 90 4.87 21.16 -0.54
CA VAL A 90 4.46 22.47 -0.04
C VAL A 90 4.31 23.41 -1.22
N ASP A 91 3.08 23.83 -1.50
CA ASP A 91 2.79 24.87 -2.49
C ASP A 91 2.95 26.25 -1.85
N SER A 92 4.03 26.95 -2.24
CA SER A 92 4.30 28.33 -1.83
C SER A 92 3.84 29.36 -2.88
N THR A 93 3.03 28.96 -3.86
CA THR A 93 2.30 29.87 -4.77
C THR A 93 1.01 30.43 -4.17
N ALA A 94 0.68 30.04 -2.94
CA ALA A 94 -0.57 30.43 -2.29
C ALA A 94 -0.54 31.87 -1.74
N ASN A 95 -1.74 32.42 -1.61
CA ASN A 95 -2.02 33.85 -1.47
C ASN A 95 -1.39 34.44 -0.20
N TRP A 96 -1.02 35.73 -0.26
CA TRP A 96 -0.65 36.49 0.93
C TRP A 96 -1.85 36.62 1.87
N ASP A 97 -1.73 36.13 3.10
CA ASP A 97 -2.73 36.38 4.12
C ASP A 97 -2.46 37.74 4.78
N PHE A 98 -3.36 38.67 4.55
CA PHE A 98 -3.29 40.01 5.13
C PHE A 98 -3.48 40.01 6.65
N LEU A 99 -4.19 39.03 7.22
CA LEU A 99 -4.47 38.98 8.66
C LEU A 99 -3.29 38.42 9.43
N SER A 100 -2.73 37.28 9.01
CA SER A 100 -1.55 36.69 9.67
C SER A 100 -0.22 37.31 9.22
N ARG A 101 -0.20 38.12 8.15
CA ARG A 101 1.02 38.67 7.52
C ARG A 101 2.02 37.59 7.12
N THR A 102 1.52 36.44 6.67
CA THR A 102 2.35 35.32 6.20
C THR A 102 1.88 34.84 4.82
N MET A 103 2.77 34.17 4.10
CA MET A 103 2.36 33.44 2.89
C MET A 103 1.57 32.22 3.35
N ILE A 104 0.33 32.08 2.86
CA ILE A 104 -0.39 30.83 3.03
C ILE A 104 0.37 29.80 2.21
N THR A 105 0.84 28.74 2.84
CA THR A 105 1.39 27.57 2.15
C THR A 105 0.41 26.43 2.33
N LYS A 106 0.16 25.65 1.28
CA LYS A 106 -0.64 24.44 1.39
C LYS A 106 0.26 23.22 1.29
N THR A 107 0.11 22.30 2.24
CA THR A 107 0.90 21.08 2.32
C THR A 107 0.07 19.90 1.87
N TYR A 108 0.62 19.12 0.95
CA TYR A 108 0.01 17.94 0.36
C TYR A 108 0.87 16.72 0.67
N LYS A 109 0.28 15.66 1.22
CA LYS A 109 1.01 14.45 1.62
C LYS A 109 0.57 13.26 0.78
N PHE A 110 1.54 12.51 0.28
CA PHE A 110 1.36 11.35 -0.60
C PHE A 110 2.11 10.16 0.02
N PRO A 111 1.44 9.27 0.76
CA PRO A 111 2.05 8.02 1.21
C PRO A 111 2.32 7.14 -0.02
N ILE A 112 3.56 6.69 -0.20
CA ILE A 112 3.98 5.84 -1.33
C ILE A 112 4.18 4.39 -0.86
N ASN A 113 4.92 4.20 0.24
CA ASN A 113 5.18 2.91 0.89
C ASN A 113 5.50 1.75 -0.07
N ARG A 114 6.36 2.00 -1.08
CA ARG A 114 6.53 1.05 -2.18
C ARG A 114 7.93 1.02 -2.78
N TRP A 115 8.37 -0.18 -3.14
CA TRP A 115 9.54 -0.41 -3.99
C TRP A 115 9.25 -0.08 -5.46
N LEU A 116 10.15 0.69 -6.06
CA LEU A 116 10.25 0.95 -7.50
C LEU A 116 11.54 0.32 -8.02
N GLY A 117 11.56 -0.19 -9.26
CA GLY A 117 12.75 -0.79 -9.87
C GLY A 117 12.90 -2.29 -9.64
N ALA A 118 14.14 -2.78 -9.56
CA ALA A 118 14.48 -4.21 -9.51
C ALA A 118 13.81 -5.00 -8.37
N HIS A 119 13.65 -4.36 -7.21
CA HIS A 119 13.00 -4.94 -6.03
C HIS A 119 11.51 -4.62 -5.96
N ALA A 120 10.96 -3.88 -6.93
CA ALA A 120 9.51 -3.79 -7.08
C ALA A 120 9.00 -5.18 -7.46
N MET A 121 8.05 -5.71 -6.69
CA MET A 121 7.52 -7.06 -6.94
C MET A 121 6.84 -7.18 -8.31
N ASP A 122 6.31 -6.07 -8.84
CA ASP A 122 5.74 -5.98 -10.19
C ASP A 122 6.76 -5.54 -11.26
N LYS A 123 8.03 -5.37 -10.88
CA LYS A 123 9.14 -4.88 -11.71
C LYS A 123 8.85 -3.53 -12.38
N ARG A 124 7.93 -2.73 -11.82
CA ARG A 124 7.61 -1.43 -12.40
C ARG A 124 8.52 -0.34 -11.87
N ASN A 125 8.80 0.58 -12.78
CA ASN A 125 9.61 1.75 -12.53
C ASN A 125 8.78 3.00 -12.23
N SER A 126 7.44 2.91 -12.23
CA SER A 126 6.58 4.04 -11.91
C SER A 126 5.39 3.68 -11.02
N ILE A 127 4.89 4.69 -10.29
CA ILE A 127 3.67 4.63 -9.50
C ILE A 127 2.94 5.96 -9.56
N ARG A 128 1.61 5.91 -9.67
CA ARG A 128 0.73 7.07 -9.53
C ARG A 128 -0.06 6.98 -8.23
N THR A 129 -0.11 8.06 -7.46
CA THR A 129 -0.74 8.14 -6.13
C THR A 129 -1.60 9.40 -6.01
N LEU A 130 -2.71 9.31 -5.27
CA LEU A 130 -3.60 10.43 -4.96
C LEU A 130 -3.18 11.15 -3.68
N ILE A 131 -3.60 12.40 -3.55
CA ILE A 131 -3.42 13.19 -2.32
C ILE A 131 -4.09 12.50 -1.13
N ASN A 132 -3.36 12.38 -0.01
CA ASN A 132 -3.98 12.06 1.26
C ASN A 132 -4.58 13.36 1.82
N GLN A 133 -5.92 13.46 1.85
CA GLN A 133 -6.62 14.61 2.41
C GLN A 133 -6.39 14.70 3.94
N GLU A 134 -6.48 15.93 4.46
CA GLU A 134 -6.03 16.37 5.79
C GLU A 134 -6.49 15.52 7.00
N PRO A 135 -5.72 15.53 8.11
CA PRO A 135 -6.08 14.86 9.36
C PRO A 135 -7.25 15.57 10.04
N GLY A 136 -8.46 15.10 9.78
CA GLY A 136 -9.68 15.65 10.38
C GLY A 136 -10.93 14.81 10.13
N TYR A 137 -10.91 14.01 9.06
CA TYR A 137 -11.82 12.90 8.87
C TYR A 137 -10.97 11.63 8.87
N ALA A 138 -11.27 10.68 9.75
CA ALA A 138 -10.75 9.33 9.57
C ALA A 138 -11.21 8.88 8.17
N LYS A 139 -10.27 8.84 7.21
CA LYS A 139 -10.54 8.33 5.87
C LYS A 139 -11.14 6.95 6.08
N MET A 140 -12.40 6.77 5.67
CA MET A 140 -13.01 5.44 5.63
C MET A 140 -12.04 4.53 4.87
N PRO A 141 -11.73 3.34 5.40
CA PRO A 141 -10.78 2.45 4.75
C PRO A 141 -11.24 2.20 3.32
N SER A 142 -10.34 2.32 2.34
CA SER A 142 -10.69 2.03 0.95
C SER A 142 -11.08 0.56 0.79
N TYR A 143 -10.39 -0.32 1.52
CA TYR A 143 -10.72 -1.73 1.61
C TYR A 143 -10.68 -2.24 3.05
N ILE A 144 -11.64 -3.09 3.40
CA ILE A 144 -11.69 -3.82 4.67
C ILE A 144 -11.41 -5.29 4.37
N ILE A 145 -10.50 -5.90 5.11
CA ILE A 145 -10.14 -7.30 4.98
C ILE A 145 -10.62 -8.03 6.22
N HIS A 146 -11.37 -9.11 6.03
CA HIS A 146 -11.65 -10.08 7.07
C HIS A 146 -10.91 -11.38 6.78
N ILE A 147 -10.19 -11.89 7.77
CA ILE A 147 -9.49 -13.18 7.68
C ILE A 147 -10.02 -14.07 8.79
N LEU A 148 -10.58 -15.22 8.41
CA LEU A 148 -10.86 -16.28 9.38
C LEU A 148 -9.65 -17.21 9.48
N THR A 149 -9.05 -17.26 10.67
CA THR A 149 -8.09 -18.31 11.00
C THR A 149 -8.85 -19.58 11.32
N GLY A 150 -8.54 -20.68 10.62
CA GLY A 150 -9.31 -21.90 10.79
C GLY A 150 -9.01 -22.63 12.11
N THR A 151 -9.74 -23.72 12.34
CA THR A 151 -9.70 -24.43 13.63
C THR A 151 -9.03 -25.81 13.58
N LYS A 152 -8.73 -26.33 12.38
CA LYS A 152 -8.09 -27.63 12.18
C LYS A 152 -6.58 -27.52 12.44
N ASN A 153 -5.94 -28.52 13.03
CA ASN A 153 -4.48 -28.58 13.22
C ASN A 153 -3.80 -27.50 14.11
N ILE A 154 -4.52 -26.48 14.61
CA ILE A 154 -3.98 -25.52 15.61
C ILE A 154 -4.17 -26.12 17.01
N SER A 155 -3.07 -26.46 17.67
CA SER A 155 -3.09 -27.20 18.94
C SER A 155 -3.11 -26.28 20.16
N ASN A 156 -2.33 -25.19 20.14
CA ASN A 156 -2.16 -24.26 21.26
C ASN A 156 -1.99 -22.81 20.76
N ASP A 157 -2.14 -21.81 21.64
CA ASP A 157 -1.88 -20.38 21.36
C ASP A 157 -0.41 -20.07 20.96
N SER A 158 0.49 -21.05 21.00
CA SER A 158 1.88 -20.95 20.50
C SER A 158 1.97 -20.92 18.98
N ASP A 159 0.88 -21.21 18.28
CA ASP A 159 0.81 -21.42 16.84
C ASP A 159 0.28 -20.16 16.10
N ILE A 160 0.51 -18.97 16.67
CA ILE A 160 0.11 -17.68 16.08
C ILE A 160 1.27 -17.15 15.21
N PRO A 161 1.07 -16.91 13.91
CA PRO A 161 2.12 -16.38 13.04
C PRO A 161 2.58 -15.01 13.52
N THR A 162 3.89 -14.76 13.48
CA THR A 162 4.48 -13.49 13.91
C THR A 162 4.26 -12.37 12.91
N ASN A 163 4.44 -12.66 11.62
CA ASN A 163 4.21 -11.73 10.53
C ASN A 163 3.42 -12.42 9.42
N VAL A 164 2.21 -11.94 9.14
CA VAL A 164 1.39 -12.37 8.01
C VAL A 164 1.37 -11.25 6.98
N TYR A 165 1.59 -11.62 5.72
CA TYR A 165 1.66 -10.69 4.60
C TYR A 165 0.58 -10.99 3.59
N LEU A 166 -0.02 -9.94 3.05
CA LEU A 166 -1.00 -10.00 1.97
C LEU A 166 -0.51 -9.24 0.75
N GLN A 167 -0.75 -9.82 -0.42
CA GLN A 167 -0.53 -9.19 -1.71
C GLN A 167 -1.77 -9.35 -2.59
N LEU A 168 -2.17 -8.27 -3.27
CA LEU A 168 -3.34 -8.21 -4.14
C LEU A 168 -2.90 -8.06 -5.59
N PHE A 169 -3.54 -8.81 -6.50
CA PHE A 169 -3.33 -8.74 -7.94
C PHE A 169 -4.62 -8.27 -8.59
N CYS A 170 -4.57 -7.12 -9.26
CA CYS A 170 -5.74 -6.44 -9.75
C CYS A 170 -5.78 -6.32 -11.28
N SER A 171 -6.99 -6.44 -11.86
CA SER A 171 -7.22 -6.60 -13.31
C SER A 171 -6.93 -5.34 -14.11
N ILE A 172 -7.22 -4.16 -13.54
CA ILE A 172 -6.95 -2.89 -14.19
C ILE A 172 -5.44 -2.64 -14.08
N SER A 173 -4.73 -2.94 -15.18
CA SER A 173 -3.31 -2.70 -15.47
C SER A 173 -2.26 -3.73 -15.05
N ASN A 174 -2.62 -4.93 -14.58
CA ASN A 174 -1.68 -5.88 -13.93
C ASN A 174 -1.01 -5.28 -12.69
N ASN A 175 -1.75 -4.42 -11.96
CA ASN A 175 -1.25 -3.83 -10.73
C ASN A 175 -1.13 -4.91 -9.64
N VAL A 176 0.02 -4.91 -8.96
CA VAL A 176 0.24 -5.73 -7.77
C VAL A 176 0.44 -4.80 -6.58
N TYR A 177 -0.34 -4.99 -5.52
CA TYR A 177 -0.26 -4.24 -4.26
C TYR A 177 0.21 -5.12 -3.12
N GLY A 178 1.06 -4.58 -2.25
CA GLY A 178 1.74 -5.32 -1.20
C GLY A 178 3.22 -5.59 -1.48
N PRO A 179 3.93 -6.27 -0.57
CA PRO A 179 3.41 -7.04 0.56
C PRO A 179 2.92 -6.14 1.70
N ILE A 180 1.71 -6.36 2.18
CA ILE A 180 1.11 -5.63 3.30
C ILE A 180 1.26 -6.49 4.54
N LEU A 181 1.99 -5.99 5.54
CA LEU A 181 2.06 -6.63 6.84
C LEU A 181 0.73 -6.43 7.57
N LEU A 182 0.12 -7.53 8.02
CA LEU A 182 -1.14 -7.55 8.75
C LEU A 182 -0.87 -7.66 10.26
N ASP A 183 -0.23 -6.65 10.85
CA ASP A 183 0.18 -6.65 12.25
C ASP A 183 -0.84 -6.03 13.23
N LYS A 184 -1.78 -5.24 12.71
CA LYS A 184 -2.75 -4.47 13.51
C LYS A 184 -4.18 -4.80 13.12
N SER A 185 -4.74 -5.80 13.79
CA SER A 185 -6.17 -6.09 13.74
C SER A 185 -6.96 -4.95 14.38
N SER A 186 -8.01 -4.47 13.71
CA SER A 186 -8.87 -3.37 14.21
C SER A 186 -9.80 -3.83 15.32
N ASN A 187 -10.15 -5.12 15.34
CA ASN A 187 -11.14 -5.70 16.23
C ASN A 187 -10.53 -6.62 17.31
N ASN A 188 -9.27 -7.03 17.18
CA ASN A 188 -8.59 -7.90 18.16
C ASN A 188 -7.23 -7.36 18.59
N THR A 189 -6.88 -7.53 19.87
CA THR A 189 -5.58 -7.11 20.42
C THR A 189 -4.42 -8.00 19.96
N GLN A 190 -4.70 -9.24 19.61
CA GLN A 190 -3.75 -10.18 19.02
C GLN A 190 -4.43 -10.87 17.84
N ALA A 191 -3.85 -10.72 16.66
CA ALA A 191 -4.38 -11.29 15.43
C ALA A 191 -4.09 -12.79 15.30
N PHE A 192 -4.84 -13.45 14.42
CA PHE A 192 -4.61 -14.81 13.93
C PHE A 192 -4.74 -15.94 14.95
N ARG A 193 -5.55 -15.73 15.99
CA ARG A 193 -5.88 -16.80 16.94
C ARG A 193 -6.83 -17.82 16.30
N LYS A 194 -6.80 -19.05 16.83
CA LYS A 194 -7.64 -20.16 16.36
C LYS A 194 -9.13 -19.78 16.32
N GLY A 195 -9.77 -19.92 15.16
CA GLY A 195 -11.20 -19.61 14.97
C GLY A 195 -11.54 -18.12 15.02
N GLN A 196 -10.55 -17.23 15.06
CA GLN A 196 -10.74 -15.79 15.14
C GLN A 196 -10.94 -15.19 13.75
N ILE A 197 -11.87 -14.24 13.66
CA ILE A 197 -12.00 -13.34 12.52
C ILE A 197 -11.28 -12.04 12.84
N ASP A 198 -10.21 -11.76 12.11
CA ASP A 198 -9.46 -10.52 12.20
C ASP A 198 -9.83 -9.55 11.09
N GLU A 199 -9.97 -8.29 11.47
CA GLU A 199 -10.29 -7.20 10.55
C GLU A 199 -9.08 -6.29 10.34
N PHE A 200 -8.75 -6.00 9.09
CA PHE A 200 -7.65 -5.11 8.72
C PHE A 200 -8.13 -4.04 7.75
N TYR A 201 -7.58 -2.83 7.91
CA TYR A 201 -7.89 -1.69 7.05
C TYR A 201 -6.74 -1.41 6.10
N ILE A 202 -7.05 -1.38 4.81
CA ILE A 202 -6.13 -0.87 3.80
C ILE A 202 -6.63 0.46 3.29
N ASN A 203 -5.81 1.47 3.55
CA ASN A 203 -5.92 2.77 2.92
C ASN A 203 -5.11 2.74 1.62
N ASP A 204 -5.60 3.40 0.57
CA ASP A 204 -4.81 3.73 -0.63
C ASP A 204 -4.74 2.66 -1.75
N LEU A 205 -5.80 1.85 -1.91
CA LEU A 205 -6.00 0.93 -3.04
C LEU A 205 -6.93 1.49 -4.14
N SER A 206 -7.12 2.81 -4.23
CA SER A 206 -8.10 3.45 -5.14
C SER A 206 -7.92 3.13 -6.64
N TYR A 207 -6.78 2.56 -7.04
CA TYR A 207 -6.48 2.11 -8.41
C TYR A 207 -6.27 0.60 -8.56
N CYS A 208 -6.66 -0.20 -7.56
CA CYS A 208 -6.63 -1.64 -7.71
C CYS A 208 -7.65 -2.07 -8.78
N GLY A 209 -8.87 -1.51 -8.76
CA GLY A 209 -9.91 -2.04 -9.63
C GLY A 209 -10.35 -3.40 -9.10
N GLU A 210 -10.59 -4.36 -10.00
CA GLU A 210 -11.07 -5.70 -9.62
C GLU A 210 -9.92 -6.55 -9.06
N ILE A 211 -10.10 -7.12 -7.88
CA ILE A 211 -9.13 -8.04 -7.27
C ILE A 211 -9.42 -9.45 -7.78
N ASN A 212 -8.51 -10.00 -8.58
CA ASN A 212 -8.69 -11.32 -9.20
C ASN A 212 -7.93 -12.43 -8.47
N LYS A 213 -6.81 -12.06 -7.85
CA LYS A 213 -5.89 -12.99 -7.20
C LYS A 213 -5.29 -12.32 -6.00
N ILE A 214 -5.02 -13.11 -4.96
CA ILE A 214 -4.27 -12.67 -3.78
C ILE A 214 -3.21 -13.71 -3.43
N ARG A 215 -2.17 -13.26 -2.73
CA ARG A 215 -1.18 -14.13 -2.09
C ARG A 215 -1.13 -13.78 -0.61
N LEU A 216 -1.29 -14.79 0.24
CA LEU A 216 -1.15 -14.68 1.69
C LEU A 216 -0.01 -15.59 2.15
N TRP A 217 0.90 -15.11 2.98
CA TRP A 217 1.99 -15.93 3.51
C TRP A 217 2.45 -15.41 4.88
N HIS A 218 3.21 -16.24 5.60
CA HIS A 218 3.89 -15.83 6.83
C HIS A 218 5.38 -16.15 6.75
N ASP A 219 6.21 -15.50 7.58
CA ASP A 219 7.67 -15.60 7.55
C ASP A 219 8.27 -16.90 8.14
N GLY A 220 7.49 -17.99 8.23
CA GLY A 220 8.02 -19.32 8.51
C GLY A 220 8.72 -19.50 9.87
N GLY A 221 8.35 -18.72 10.89
CA GLY A 221 8.85 -18.88 12.27
C GLY A 221 8.50 -20.24 12.92
N LYS A 222 8.42 -20.30 14.25
CA LYS A 222 8.10 -21.56 15.00
C LYS A 222 6.70 -22.14 14.74
N VAL A 223 5.92 -21.53 13.87
CA VAL A 223 4.51 -21.81 13.64
C VAL A 223 4.34 -22.46 12.28
N THR A 224 4.14 -23.77 12.27
CA THR A 224 3.95 -24.58 11.05
C THR A 224 2.50 -25.05 10.88
N SER A 225 1.63 -24.76 11.84
CA SER A 225 0.25 -25.27 11.92
C SER A 225 -0.82 -24.21 11.65
N TRP A 226 -0.43 -22.94 11.48
CA TRP A 226 -1.38 -21.88 11.17
C TRP A 226 -1.97 -22.09 9.77
N HIS A 227 -3.29 -21.95 9.66
CA HIS A 227 -3.98 -22.00 8.38
C HIS A 227 -5.11 -20.96 8.36
N CYS A 228 -5.24 -20.30 7.22
CA CYS A 228 -6.38 -19.46 6.90
C CYS A 228 -7.52 -20.36 6.39
N GLU A 229 -8.76 -20.06 6.76
CA GLU A 229 -9.95 -20.76 6.25
C GLU A 229 -10.54 -20.02 5.05
N TRP A 230 -10.74 -18.71 5.19
CA TRP A 230 -11.15 -17.83 4.10
C TRP A 230 -10.69 -16.40 4.34
N ILE A 231 -10.66 -15.63 3.25
CA ILE A 231 -10.38 -14.19 3.24
C ILE A 231 -11.51 -13.51 2.49
N LYS A 232 -12.04 -12.44 3.07
CA LYS A 232 -13.01 -11.55 2.42
C LYS A 232 -12.40 -10.16 2.33
N ILE A 233 -12.51 -9.55 1.16
CA ILE A 233 -12.03 -8.19 0.92
C ILE A 233 -13.20 -7.37 0.42
N THR A 234 -13.54 -6.30 1.12
CA THR A 234 -14.62 -5.39 0.77
C THR A 234 -14.05 -4.08 0.26
N ASN A 235 -14.36 -3.69 -0.97
CA ASN A 235 -14.14 -2.33 -1.45
C ASN A 235 -15.26 -1.44 -0.91
N VAL A 236 -14.94 -0.52 0.00
CA VAL A 236 -15.94 0.31 0.69
C VAL A 236 -16.56 1.35 -0.25
N GLU A 237 -15.77 1.89 -1.18
CA GLU A 237 -16.25 2.91 -2.12
C GLU A 237 -17.24 2.33 -3.14
N LYS A 238 -16.99 1.10 -3.61
CA LYS A 238 -17.80 0.43 -4.62
C LYS A 238 -18.83 -0.56 -4.07
N ASN A 239 -18.77 -0.84 -2.77
CA ASN A 239 -19.56 -1.87 -2.12
C ASN A 239 -19.39 -3.26 -2.78
N GLU A 240 -18.17 -3.58 -3.21
CA GLU A 240 -17.83 -4.86 -3.85
C GLU A 240 -17.19 -5.81 -2.83
N LEU A 241 -17.63 -7.07 -2.83
CA LEU A 241 -17.07 -8.12 -1.97
C LEU A 241 -16.31 -9.15 -2.83
N TYR A 242 -15.07 -9.40 -2.44
CA TYR A 242 -14.20 -10.40 -3.02
C TYR A 242 -13.99 -11.52 -1.99
N GLU A 243 -14.52 -12.72 -2.27
CA GLU A 243 -14.37 -13.88 -1.39
C GLU A 243 -13.27 -14.81 -1.92
N PHE A 244 -12.42 -15.28 -1.02
CA PHE A 244 -11.31 -16.19 -1.30
C PHE A 244 -11.35 -17.33 -0.29
N SER A 245 -11.78 -18.52 -0.72
CA SER A 245 -11.82 -19.72 0.12
C SER A 245 -10.55 -20.54 -0.04
N VAL A 246 -9.93 -20.95 1.06
CA VAL A 246 -8.66 -21.69 1.04
C VAL A 246 -8.84 -23.14 0.59
N GLU A 247 -10.07 -23.69 0.63
CA GLU A 247 -10.37 -25.05 0.15
C GLU A 247 -10.23 -25.22 -1.39
N LYS A 248 -9.91 -24.16 -2.14
CA LYS A 248 -9.63 -24.17 -3.58
C LYS A 248 -8.19 -23.74 -3.87
N ILE A 249 -7.22 -24.56 -3.45
CA ILE A 249 -5.80 -24.39 -3.79
C ILE A 249 -5.61 -24.78 -5.27
N LEU A 250 -5.08 -23.87 -6.09
CA LEU A 250 -4.81 -24.14 -7.52
C LEU A 250 -3.32 -24.21 -7.88
N ASP A 251 -2.40 -23.78 -7.00
CA ASP A 251 -0.96 -24.05 -7.17
C ASP A 251 -0.27 -23.99 -5.81
N GLU A 252 0.30 -25.13 -5.39
CA GLU A 252 1.26 -25.23 -4.30
C GLU A 252 2.67 -24.97 -4.87
N ASP A 253 3.10 -23.71 -4.93
CA ASP A 253 4.55 -23.42 -4.95
C ASP A 253 5.07 -23.54 -3.50
N LEU A 254 5.11 -24.79 -3.01
CA LEU A 254 5.77 -25.17 -1.78
C LEU A 254 7.28 -25.18 -2.02
N GLU A 255 7.91 -24.00 -2.03
CA GLU A 255 9.33 -23.97 -1.68
C GLU A 255 9.44 -24.45 -0.23
N GLU A 256 10.18 -25.56 -0.03
CA GLU A 256 10.30 -26.28 1.23
C GLU A 256 10.50 -25.33 2.42
N GLY A 257 9.45 -25.21 3.26
CA GLY A 257 9.50 -24.46 4.52
C GLY A 257 8.72 -23.14 4.58
N SER A 258 8.03 -22.70 3.53
CA SER A 258 7.21 -21.47 3.55
C SER A 258 5.74 -21.72 3.20
N SER A 259 4.81 -21.46 4.13
CA SER A 259 3.36 -21.59 3.93
C SER A 259 2.83 -20.44 3.07
N ASN A 260 3.02 -20.53 1.76
CA ASN A 260 2.47 -19.59 0.78
C ASN A 260 1.10 -20.06 0.31
N LEU A 261 0.07 -19.22 0.40
CA LEU A 261 -1.26 -19.46 -0.15
C LEU A 261 -1.52 -18.49 -1.32
N ILE A 262 -1.84 -19.04 -2.48
CA ILE A 262 -2.29 -18.26 -3.65
C ILE A 262 -3.77 -18.55 -3.86
N LEU A 263 -4.61 -17.52 -3.78
CA LEU A 263 -6.07 -17.64 -3.87
C LEU A 263 -6.61 -16.78 -5.02
N TYR A 264 -7.67 -17.27 -5.66
CA TYR A 264 -8.37 -16.59 -6.74
C TYR A 264 -9.77 -16.18 -6.26
N SER A 265 -10.26 -15.01 -6.69
CA SER A 265 -11.54 -14.50 -6.22
C SER A 265 -12.72 -15.22 -6.86
N GLU A 266 -13.76 -15.46 -6.06
CA GLU A 266 -15.11 -15.68 -6.56
C GLU A 266 -15.88 -14.39 -6.37
N LYS A 267 -15.98 -13.59 -7.44
CA LYS A 267 -16.77 -12.36 -7.39
C LYS A 267 -18.24 -12.71 -7.20
N LYS A 268 -18.85 -12.14 -6.16
CA LYS A 268 -20.30 -12.09 -6.01
C LYS A 268 -20.77 -10.66 -6.28
N ASP A 269 -21.69 -10.52 -7.23
CA ASP A 269 -22.34 -9.25 -7.47
C ASP A 269 -23.42 -9.04 -6.39
N GLU A 270 -23.28 -7.94 -5.63
CA GLU A 270 -24.16 -7.41 -4.57
C GLU A 270 -24.20 -8.15 -3.21
N ILE A 271 -23.94 -7.38 -2.14
CA ILE A 271 -24.09 -7.80 -0.74
C ILE A 271 -25.58 -7.73 -0.37
N SER A 272 -26.17 -8.86 0.04
CA SER A 272 -27.45 -8.85 0.75
C SER A 272 -27.22 -8.52 2.23
N GLU A 273 -28.05 -7.66 2.83
CA GLU A 273 -27.94 -7.27 4.26
C GLU A 273 -27.93 -8.47 5.23
N SER A 274 -28.39 -9.64 4.80
CA SER A 274 -28.36 -10.89 5.57
C SER A 274 -26.98 -11.54 5.73
N GLU A 275 -25.98 -11.20 4.91
CA GLU A 275 -24.63 -11.80 5.01
C GLU A 275 -23.72 -11.06 6.00
N LEU A 276 -24.09 -9.85 6.42
CA LEU A 276 -23.39 -9.05 7.43
C LEU A 276 -23.74 -9.46 8.87
N ALA A 277 -24.78 -10.27 9.07
CA ALA A 277 -25.26 -10.63 10.41
C ALA A 277 -25.66 -12.11 10.49
N THR A 278 -24.73 -12.98 10.90
CA THR A 278 -25.07 -14.08 11.84
C THR A 278 -23.81 -14.62 12.54
N PRO A 279 -23.69 -14.47 13.87
CA PRO A 279 -23.01 -15.47 14.67
C PRO A 279 -23.98 -16.63 14.81
N ARG A 280 -23.78 -17.72 14.07
CA ARG A 280 -24.46 -18.98 14.38
C ARG A 280 -23.90 -19.50 15.70
N SER A 281 -24.62 -19.21 16.78
CA SER A 281 -24.52 -19.93 18.04
C SER A 281 -24.73 -21.41 17.77
N ILE A 282 -23.67 -22.20 17.89
CA ILE A 282 -23.77 -23.65 18.05
C ILE A 282 -23.48 -23.93 19.52
N ILE A 283 -24.56 -24.05 20.30
CA ILE A 283 -24.53 -24.79 21.56
C ILE A 283 -25.45 -25.98 21.33
N SER A 284 -24.86 -27.16 21.28
CA SER A 284 -25.51 -28.43 21.65
C SER A 284 -25.13 -28.74 23.10
#